data_AF-F2S8G1-F1
#
_entry.id   AF-F2S8G1-F1
#
_cell.length_a   1.000
_cell.length_b   1.000
_cell.length_c   1.000
_cell.angle_alpha   90.00
_cell.angle_beta   90.00
_cell.angle_gamma   90.00
#
_symmetry.space_group_name_H-M   'P 1'
#
loop_
_entity.id
_entity.type
_entity.pdbx_description
1 polymer ?
#
loop_
_entity_poly.entity_id
_entity_poly.type
_entity_poly.pdbx_seq_one_letter_code
_entity_poly.pdbx_strand_id
1 'polypeptide(L)'
;MCGIFFSLSNEKHCYPSQLTEELIQHRGPDSYETECVRVNQTAGYLTFASSVLGLRGDSIQRQPLVDDNQSVLCWNGEVWKFADRALDGNDTYTIFQSFMDAVKPHNCEEADDTVKRLCTAVNNISGPFSFVFYDSCSCRIFYGRDYLGRRSLLHGWSCDGSFRISSIRDSNVSDCFEEVDTTGIHVIDLTSPLEQENTEANAGTPTFPVKTFVIPWSPDPTSSLKLTIPAMDTSLPERGSASPLAIDSPYLLNVAFENPRVVVSATIGSISGTSSSSVFDDCLYLSIEMDLSIACALYFASRGKGMHHSEYNDREAGISYTTPARVLLSGLGADEVFAGYSRHAIAFSRHRFRGLIDEVQLDVGRLGKRNLGRDDRVISHWGKEARYPYLDEDFLTWALTRPIWEKCGFGCEKAKTELEPNVEDGKKALRLLAWKLGMKDVAMEKKRAIQFGSRTAKMESGRSKGTQILE
;
A
#
# COMPACT_ATOMS: atom_id res chain seq x y z
N MET A 1 8.63 7.80 2.56
CA MET A 1 8.79 6.34 2.80
C MET A 1 9.84 6.04 3.86
N CYS A 2 9.40 5.55 5.00
CA CYS A 2 10.29 5.11 6.06
C CYS A 2 10.43 3.57 6.04
N GLY A 3 11.48 3.06 6.66
CA GLY A 3 11.61 1.65 7.01
C GLY A 3 11.33 1.46 8.49
N ILE A 4 10.55 0.44 8.83
CA ILE A 4 10.24 0.06 10.21
C ILE A 4 10.80 -1.34 10.45
N PHE A 5 11.44 -1.55 11.60
CA PHE A 5 11.69 -2.85 12.19
C PHE A 5 11.31 -2.82 13.68
N PHE A 6 10.74 -3.92 14.16
CA PHE A 6 10.41 -4.16 15.55
C PHE A 6 10.65 -5.62 15.90
N SER A 7 11.13 -5.88 17.12
CA SER A 7 11.19 -7.22 17.69
C SER A 7 10.74 -7.23 19.16
N LEU A 8 9.96 -8.26 19.50
CA LEU A 8 9.61 -8.65 20.86
C LEU A 8 10.27 -10.00 21.17
N SER A 9 11.13 -10.01 22.17
CA SER A 9 11.84 -11.20 22.66
C SER A 9 11.73 -11.32 24.18
N ASN A 10 11.88 -12.53 24.71
CA ASN A 10 11.89 -12.83 26.15
C ASN A 10 13.31 -12.97 26.74
N GLU A 11 14.34 -13.03 25.90
CA GLU A 11 15.71 -13.28 26.35
C GLU A 11 16.58 -12.03 26.31
N LYS A 12 16.54 -11.29 25.19
CA LYS A 12 17.44 -10.16 24.91
C LYS A 12 16.87 -9.24 23.83
N HIS A 13 17.44 -8.06 23.69
CA HIS A 13 17.17 -7.21 22.53
C HIS A 13 17.64 -7.90 21.24
N CYS A 14 16.76 -7.95 20.24
CA CYS A 14 16.98 -8.59 18.95
C CYS A 14 16.97 -7.51 17.86
N TYR A 15 18.16 -7.18 17.37
CA TYR A 15 18.37 -6.19 16.30
C TYR A 15 18.06 -6.80 14.92
N PRO A 16 17.77 -5.97 13.90
CA PRO A 16 17.65 -6.47 12.53
C PRO A 16 18.94 -7.19 12.09
N SER A 17 18.81 -8.18 11.20
CA SER A 17 19.98 -8.73 10.51
C SER A 17 20.67 -7.62 9.71
N GLN A 18 21.95 -7.81 9.37
CA GLN A 18 22.68 -6.84 8.54
C GLN A 18 21.92 -6.53 7.24
N LEU A 19 21.41 -7.56 6.55
CA LEU A 19 20.65 -7.36 5.32
C LEU A 19 19.31 -6.66 5.59
N THR A 20 18.59 -7.01 6.66
CA THR A 20 17.34 -6.30 7.02
C THR A 20 17.60 -4.82 7.26
N GLU A 21 18.68 -4.49 7.99
CA GLU A 21 19.11 -3.11 8.23
C GLU A 21 19.42 -2.36 6.93
N GLU A 22 20.20 -2.95 6.03
CA GLU A 22 20.51 -2.36 4.72
C GLU A 22 19.22 -2.13 3.90
N LEU A 23 18.30 -3.10 3.89
CA LEU A 23 17.05 -3.03 3.15
C LEU A 23 16.09 -1.96 3.71
N ILE A 24 15.99 -1.79 5.03
CA ILE A 24 15.21 -0.68 5.60
C ILE A 24 15.90 0.65 5.34
N GLN A 25 17.23 0.76 5.42
CA GLN A 25 17.96 2.00 5.09
C GLN A 25 17.78 2.42 3.63
N HIS A 26 17.69 1.49 2.69
CA HIS A 26 17.34 1.79 1.29
C HIS A 26 15.99 2.52 1.15
N ARG A 27 15.01 2.20 2.01
CA ARG A 27 13.69 2.87 2.03
C ARG A 27 13.80 4.32 2.51
N GLY A 28 14.59 4.54 3.56
CA GLY A 28 14.76 5.81 4.24
C GLY A 28 16.24 6.19 4.41
N PRO A 29 16.92 6.67 3.36
CA PRO A 29 18.35 6.93 3.39
C PRO A 29 18.78 8.18 4.19
N ASP A 30 17.86 8.98 4.72
CA ASP A 30 18.20 10.28 5.35
C ASP A 30 18.60 10.14 6.83
N SER A 31 18.09 9.13 7.53
CA SER A 31 18.51 8.78 8.89
C SER A 31 18.16 7.35 9.23
N TYR A 32 18.88 6.74 10.17
CA TYR A 32 18.57 5.45 10.76
C TYR A 32 18.91 5.47 12.24
N GLU A 33 17.96 5.11 13.10
CA GLU A 33 18.18 5.01 14.55
C GLU A 33 17.47 3.77 15.12
N THR A 34 17.92 3.34 16.30
CA THR A 34 17.39 2.18 17.04
C THR A 34 17.03 2.58 18.46
N GLU A 35 15.98 2.01 19.01
CA GLU A 35 15.55 2.19 20.40
C GLU A 35 15.28 0.85 21.07
N CYS A 36 15.60 0.73 22.36
CA CYS A 36 15.50 -0.51 23.11
C CYS A 36 14.75 -0.28 24.42
N VAL A 37 13.64 -0.99 24.61
CA VAL A 37 12.82 -0.88 25.83
C VAL A 37 12.75 -2.23 26.54
N ARG A 38 12.98 -2.23 27.85
CA ARG A 38 12.76 -3.40 28.70
C ARG A 38 11.43 -3.25 29.42
N VAL A 39 10.52 -4.18 29.18
CA VAL A 39 9.18 -4.16 29.77
C VAL A 39 9.29 -4.70 31.20
N ASN A 40 9.21 -3.80 32.17
CA ASN A 40 9.40 -4.11 33.59
C ASN A 40 8.43 -5.19 34.12
N GLN A 41 7.23 -5.29 33.55
CA GLN A 41 6.15 -6.14 34.05
C GLN A 41 6.23 -7.59 33.56
N THR A 42 6.81 -7.84 32.38
CA THR A 42 6.89 -9.18 31.75
C THR A 42 8.30 -9.65 31.43
N ALA A 43 9.31 -8.84 31.76
CA ALA A 43 10.70 -9.06 31.36
C ALA A 43 10.91 -9.17 29.84
N GLY A 44 9.97 -8.67 29.03
CA GLY A 44 10.09 -8.61 27.58
C GLY A 44 11.11 -7.56 27.13
N TYR A 45 11.82 -7.86 26.06
CA TYR A 45 12.78 -6.98 25.39
C TYR A 45 12.17 -6.52 24.07
N LEU A 46 11.95 -5.21 23.96
CA LEU A 46 11.49 -4.55 22.75
C LEU A 46 12.70 -3.92 22.06
N THR A 47 12.80 -4.13 20.74
CA THR A 47 13.83 -3.50 19.91
C THR A 47 13.14 -2.84 18.74
N PHE A 48 13.37 -1.56 18.53
CA PHE A 48 12.81 -0.76 17.45
C PHE A 48 13.95 -0.27 16.57
N ALA A 49 13.74 -0.25 15.27
CA ALA A 49 14.60 0.48 14.35
C ALA A 49 13.74 1.21 13.34
N SER A 50 14.15 2.42 12.94
CA SER A 50 13.49 3.16 11.89
C SER A 50 14.49 3.88 10.99
N SER A 51 14.22 3.84 9.70
CA SER A 51 14.92 4.64 8.69
C SER A 51 13.97 5.68 8.09
N VAL A 52 14.47 6.86 7.71
CA VAL A 52 13.62 7.99 7.33
C VAL A 52 13.91 8.48 5.91
N LEU A 53 12.85 8.66 5.13
CA LEU A 53 12.86 9.48 3.92
C LEU A 53 12.13 10.79 4.22
N GLY A 54 12.87 11.87 4.43
CA GLY A 54 12.32 13.18 4.74
C GLY A 54 11.57 13.77 3.55
N LEU A 55 10.23 13.78 3.63
CA LEU A 55 9.34 14.37 2.62
C LEU A 55 8.45 15.49 3.16
N ARG A 56 8.24 15.55 4.48
CA ARG A 56 7.37 16.53 5.14
C ARG A 56 8.08 17.25 6.29
N GLY A 57 7.74 18.52 6.47
CA GLY A 57 8.35 19.41 7.45
C GLY A 57 9.66 20.05 6.96
N ASP A 58 10.18 20.99 7.75
CA ASP A 58 11.36 21.78 7.41
C ASP A 58 12.69 21.05 7.69
N SER A 59 12.62 19.92 8.40
CA SER A 59 13.78 19.10 8.78
C SER A 59 13.44 17.62 8.84
N ILE A 60 14.46 16.77 8.72
CA ILE A 60 14.31 15.32 8.89
C ILE A 60 13.88 15.04 10.33
N GLN A 61 12.69 14.46 10.50
CA GLN A 61 12.22 13.95 11.78
C GLN A 61 12.79 12.56 11.99
N ARG A 62 13.77 12.45 12.89
CA ARG A 62 14.37 11.16 13.24
C ARG A 62 13.37 10.27 13.98
N GLN A 63 13.53 8.97 13.80
CA GLN A 63 12.65 7.93 14.33
C GLN A 63 13.52 6.72 14.74
N PRO A 64 13.12 5.93 15.74
CA PRO A 64 11.84 5.95 16.46
C PRO A 64 11.64 7.21 17.33
N LEU A 65 10.40 7.68 17.51
CA LEU A 65 10.11 8.71 18.51
C LEU A 65 9.85 8.05 19.86
N VAL A 66 10.35 8.68 20.92
CA VAL A 66 10.29 8.15 22.29
C VAL A 66 9.80 9.26 23.22
N ASP A 67 8.89 8.93 24.14
CA ASP A 67 8.48 9.84 25.21
C ASP A 67 9.29 9.60 26.50
N ASP A 68 9.11 10.46 27.49
CA ASP A 68 9.81 10.35 28.77
C ASP A 68 9.50 9.04 29.54
N ASN A 69 8.36 8.40 29.23
CA ASN A 69 7.93 7.14 29.82
C ASN A 69 8.30 5.91 28.98
N GLN A 70 9.13 6.05 27.94
CA GLN A 70 9.53 4.97 27.02
C GLN A 70 8.40 4.36 26.18
N SER A 71 7.34 5.12 25.92
CA SER A 71 6.44 4.86 24.79
C SER A 71 7.16 5.18 23.49
N VAL A 72 7.05 4.32 22.48
CA VAL A 72 7.85 4.37 21.25
C VAL A 72 6.98 4.29 20.02
N LEU A 73 7.19 5.17 19.03
CA LEU A 73 6.54 5.13 17.72
C LEU A 73 7.55 4.95 16.58
N CYS A 74 7.33 3.93 15.76
CA CYS A 74 7.87 3.82 14.42
C CYS A 74 6.76 4.11 13.40
N TRP A 75 6.96 5.08 12.51
CA TRP A 75 5.94 5.56 11.57
C TRP A 75 6.45 5.54 10.13
N ASN A 76 5.64 4.98 9.23
CA ASN A 76 5.84 5.06 7.79
C ASN A 76 4.53 5.47 7.13
N GLY A 77 4.34 6.76 6.94
CA GLY A 77 3.11 7.28 6.35
C GLY A 77 3.30 8.66 5.73
N GLU A 78 2.22 9.13 5.10
CA GLU A 78 2.10 10.49 4.58
C GLU A 78 0.69 10.99 4.93
N VAL A 79 0.56 11.86 5.93
CA VAL A 79 -0.75 12.37 6.36
C VAL A 79 -1.13 13.60 5.53
N TRP A 80 -2.17 13.48 4.72
CA TRP A 80 -2.67 14.57 3.89
C TRP A 80 -3.65 15.46 4.67
N LYS A 81 -4.59 14.82 5.38
CA LYS A 81 -5.51 15.49 6.29
C LYS A 81 -5.42 14.85 7.67
N PHE A 82 -5.46 15.67 8.71
CA PHE A 82 -5.61 15.25 10.09
C PHE A 82 -6.83 15.92 10.70
N ALA A 83 -7.81 15.14 11.17
CA ALA A 83 -9.11 15.61 11.63
C ALA A 83 -9.78 16.58 10.63
N ASP A 84 -9.88 16.14 9.37
CA ASP A 84 -10.46 16.85 8.22
C ASP A 84 -9.79 18.17 7.82
N ARG A 85 -8.57 18.43 8.31
CA ARG A 85 -7.78 19.61 7.94
C ARG A 85 -6.49 19.19 7.27
N ALA A 86 -6.10 19.90 6.22
CA ALA A 86 -4.78 19.73 5.63
C ALA A 86 -3.71 19.87 6.72
N LEU A 87 -2.82 18.89 6.83
CA LEU A 87 -1.78 18.91 7.84
C LEU A 87 -0.52 19.56 7.27
N ASP A 88 -0.17 20.76 7.73
CA ASP A 88 1.11 21.37 7.39
C ASP A 88 2.21 20.92 8.37
N GLY A 89 3.44 20.79 7.89
CA GLY A 89 4.59 20.39 8.71
C GLY A 89 4.82 18.87 8.77
N ASN A 90 5.48 18.42 9.84
CA ASN A 90 5.86 17.02 10.02
C ASN A 90 4.71 16.19 10.59
N ASP A 91 4.25 15.22 9.82
CA ASP A 91 3.14 14.35 10.18
C ASP A 91 3.49 13.39 11.31
N THR A 92 4.71 12.82 11.28
CA THR A 92 5.20 11.85 12.25
C THR A 92 5.10 12.39 13.67
N TYR A 93 5.56 13.62 13.91
CA TYR A 93 5.46 14.26 15.23
C TYR A 93 4.00 14.49 15.64
N THR A 94 3.15 14.95 14.72
CA THR A 94 1.72 15.20 14.98
C THR A 94 1.00 13.91 15.39
N ILE A 95 1.25 12.81 14.68
CA ILE A 95 0.67 11.51 15.01
C ILE A 95 1.19 11.00 16.35
N PHE A 96 2.49 11.15 16.63
CA PHE A 96 3.05 10.76 17.92
C PHE A 96 2.37 11.51 19.08
N GLN A 97 2.23 12.83 18.99
CA GLN A 97 1.54 13.62 20.01
C GLN A 97 0.08 13.18 20.17
N SER A 98 -0.64 12.93 19.07
CA SER A 98 -2.02 12.45 19.14
C SER A 98 -2.14 11.07 19.79
N PHE A 99 -1.19 10.16 19.56
CA PHE A 99 -1.18 8.84 20.20
C PHE A 99 -0.83 8.96 21.68
N MET A 100 0.15 9.79 22.03
CA MET A 100 0.49 10.09 23.42
C MET A 100 -0.71 10.69 24.16
N ASP A 101 -1.41 11.65 23.58
CA ASP A 101 -2.64 12.22 24.14
C ASP A 101 -3.73 11.16 24.33
N ALA A 102 -3.86 10.23 23.39
CA ALA A 102 -4.82 9.13 23.50
C ALA A 102 -4.48 8.16 24.64
N VAL A 103 -3.21 7.92 24.93
CA VAL A 103 -2.79 6.96 25.97
C VAL A 103 -2.51 7.57 27.34
N LYS A 104 -2.55 8.89 27.48
CA LYS A 104 -2.42 9.57 28.78
C LYS A 104 -3.40 8.99 29.80
N PRO A 105 -2.93 8.60 31.01
CA PRO A 105 -3.81 8.14 32.07
C PRO A 105 -4.72 9.28 32.55
N HIS A 106 -6.03 9.06 32.61
CA HIS A 106 -6.94 9.92 33.36
C HIS A 106 -7.44 9.23 34.63
N ASN A 107 -7.79 10.02 35.65
CA ASN A 107 -8.02 9.61 37.04
C ASN A 107 -9.14 8.57 37.28
N CYS A 108 -9.83 8.09 36.25
CA CYS A 108 -11.03 7.25 36.35
C CYS A 108 -11.26 6.34 35.13
N GLU A 109 -10.21 5.75 34.54
CA GLU A 109 -10.33 5.05 33.26
C GLU A 109 -10.06 3.53 33.31
N GLU A 110 -10.88 2.81 32.53
CA GLU A 110 -10.68 1.41 32.19
C GLU A 110 -9.83 1.29 30.91
N ALA A 111 -9.09 0.18 30.77
CA ALA A 111 -8.20 -0.05 29.62
C ALA A 111 -8.90 -0.10 28.25
N ASP A 112 -10.23 -0.26 28.21
CA ASP A 112 -11.04 -0.19 26.98
C ASP A 112 -11.21 1.26 26.48
N ASP A 113 -11.15 2.24 27.39
CA ASP A 113 -11.29 3.66 27.03
C ASP A 113 -10.05 4.17 26.29
N THR A 114 -8.85 3.76 26.73
CA THR A 114 -7.58 4.04 26.04
C THR A 114 -7.58 3.54 24.60
N VAL A 115 -8.07 2.31 24.37
CA VAL A 115 -8.16 1.72 23.03
C VAL A 115 -9.10 2.54 22.14
N LYS A 116 -10.25 2.98 22.67
CA LYS A 116 -11.20 3.82 21.94
C LYS A 116 -10.61 5.18 21.57
N ARG A 117 -9.86 5.82 22.47
CA ARG A 117 -9.18 7.09 22.19
C ARG A 117 -8.09 6.92 21.13
N LEU A 118 -7.32 5.84 21.19
CA LEU A 118 -6.33 5.55 20.16
C LEU A 118 -6.99 5.28 18.80
N CYS A 119 -8.09 4.54 18.76
CA CYS A 119 -8.87 4.36 17.53
C CYS A 119 -9.40 5.69 16.99
N THR A 120 -9.81 6.61 17.88
CA THR A 120 -10.22 7.97 17.49
C THR A 120 -9.06 8.75 16.88
N ALA A 121 -7.87 8.66 17.45
CA ALA A 121 -6.66 9.25 16.88
C ALA A 121 -6.37 8.67 15.47
N VAL A 122 -6.47 7.35 15.30
CA VAL A 122 -6.29 6.68 14.01
C VAL A 122 -7.36 7.09 12.99
N ASN A 123 -8.63 7.22 13.39
CA ASN A 123 -9.72 7.66 12.51
C ASN A 123 -9.51 9.08 11.96
N ASN A 124 -8.75 9.92 12.66
CA ASN A 124 -8.45 11.28 12.22
C ASN A 124 -7.39 11.32 11.12
N ILE A 125 -6.75 10.20 10.77
CA ILE A 125 -5.68 10.13 9.78
C ILE A 125 -6.27 9.89 8.39
N SER A 126 -6.00 10.80 7.46
CA SER A 126 -6.28 10.64 6.03
C SER A 126 -4.96 10.64 5.27
N GLY A 127 -4.71 9.56 4.53
CA GLY A 127 -3.45 9.26 3.87
C GLY A 127 -2.91 7.85 4.16
N PRO A 128 -1.92 7.40 3.38
CA PRO A 128 -1.32 6.07 3.53
C PRO A 128 -0.43 5.97 4.77
N PHE A 129 -0.52 4.88 5.52
CA PHE A 129 0.35 4.65 6.67
C PHE A 129 0.56 3.17 7.02
N SER A 130 1.68 2.90 7.66
CA SER A 130 1.90 1.75 8.54
C SER A 130 2.67 2.21 9.78
N PHE A 131 2.44 1.56 10.92
CA PHE A 131 3.09 1.94 12.17
C PHE A 131 3.27 0.77 13.14
N VAL A 132 4.19 0.96 14.09
CA VAL A 132 4.31 0.18 15.33
C VAL A 132 4.42 1.19 16.47
N PHE A 133 3.51 1.12 17.44
CA PHE A 133 3.44 1.99 18.60
C PHE A 133 3.40 1.17 19.88
N TYR A 134 4.36 1.36 20.76
CA TYR A 134 4.34 0.81 22.10
C TYR A 134 3.90 1.88 23.09
N ASP A 135 2.82 1.58 23.82
CA ASP A 135 2.34 2.37 24.95
C ASP A 135 2.85 1.73 26.25
N SER A 136 3.76 2.43 26.93
CA SER A 136 4.33 1.97 28.19
C SER A 136 3.36 2.03 29.36
N CYS A 137 2.34 2.89 29.32
CA CYS A 137 1.35 3.03 30.39
C CYS A 137 0.41 1.83 30.44
N SER A 138 -0.13 1.41 29.30
CA SER A 138 -0.99 0.22 29.22
C SER A 138 -0.21 -1.07 28.95
N CYS A 139 1.09 -1.00 28.68
CA CYS A 139 1.94 -2.11 28.27
C CYS A 139 1.34 -2.89 27.09
N ARG A 140 0.97 -2.15 26.05
CA ARG A 140 0.43 -2.69 24.81
C ARG A 140 1.22 -2.20 23.61
N ILE A 141 1.30 -3.06 22.60
CA ILE A 141 1.84 -2.70 21.29
C ILE A 141 0.67 -2.67 20.31
N PHE A 142 0.55 -1.56 19.60
CA PHE A 142 -0.40 -1.35 18.53
C PHE A 142 0.36 -1.30 17.21
N TYR A 143 -0.06 -2.07 16.22
CA TYR A 143 0.55 -2.02 14.90
C TYR A 143 -0.47 -2.30 13.82
N GLY A 144 -0.23 -1.79 12.63
CA GLY A 144 -1.16 -1.97 11.54
C GLY A 144 -0.88 -1.04 10.37
N ARG A 145 -1.84 -1.01 9.46
CA ARG A 145 -1.77 -0.29 8.20
C ARG A 145 -3.08 0.45 7.95
N ASP A 146 -3.05 1.41 7.03
CA ASP A 146 -4.26 1.97 6.47
C ASP A 146 -5.11 0.88 5.78
N TYR A 147 -6.43 1.10 5.69
CA TYR A 147 -7.38 0.10 5.16
C TYR A 147 -7.03 -0.41 3.74
N LEU A 148 -6.39 0.42 2.91
CA LEU A 148 -6.00 0.02 1.56
C LEU A 148 -4.67 -0.74 1.55
N GLY A 149 -3.87 -0.69 2.63
CA GLY A 149 -2.55 -1.32 2.71
C GLY A 149 -1.54 -0.68 1.78
N ARG A 150 -1.53 0.66 1.68
CA ARG A 150 -0.66 1.40 0.74
C ARG A 150 0.80 1.40 1.16
N ARG A 151 1.09 1.15 2.44
CA ARG A 151 2.44 1.00 2.99
C ARG A 151 2.70 -0.44 3.41
N SER A 152 3.86 -0.97 3.08
CA SER A 152 4.25 -2.33 3.45
C SER A 152 4.42 -2.48 4.96
N LEU A 153 3.92 -3.59 5.50
CA LEU A 153 4.23 -4.06 6.85
C LEU A 153 4.04 -5.58 6.90
N LEU A 154 5.06 -6.27 7.37
CA LEU A 154 5.12 -7.71 7.54
C LEU A 154 5.26 -8.02 9.03
N HIS A 155 4.72 -9.13 9.48
CA HIS A 155 4.94 -9.65 10.83
C HIS A 155 5.21 -11.15 10.79
N GLY A 156 5.84 -11.69 11.82
CA GLY A 156 6.18 -13.10 11.82
C GLY A 156 6.95 -13.54 13.05
N TRP A 157 7.14 -14.84 13.17
CA TRP A 157 7.98 -15.44 14.19
C TRP A 157 9.32 -15.83 13.58
N SER A 158 10.39 -15.46 14.27
CA SER A 158 11.73 -15.90 13.91
C SER A 158 12.02 -17.29 14.47
N CYS A 159 13.02 -17.96 13.91
CA CYS A 159 13.51 -19.24 14.40
C CYS A 159 14.04 -19.17 15.85
N ASP A 160 14.43 -17.98 16.31
CA ASP A 160 14.82 -17.72 17.71
C ASP A 160 13.63 -17.53 18.66
N GLY A 161 12.40 -17.60 18.16
CA GLY A 161 11.17 -17.43 18.95
C GLY A 161 10.77 -15.99 19.24
N SER A 162 11.50 -15.01 18.70
CA SER A 162 11.09 -13.61 18.78
C SER A 162 9.99 -13.30 17.77
N PHE A 163 8.99 -12.53 18.20
CA PHE A 163 8.03 -11.94 17.28
C PHE A 163 8.67 -10.71 16.61
N ARG A 164 8.52 -10.56 15.30
CA ARG A 164 9.11 -9.49 14.52
C ARG A 164 8.07 -8.82 13.64
N ILE A 165 8.20 -7.51 13.49
CA ILE A 165 7.45 -6.70 12.51
C ILE A 165 8.47 -5.94 11.68
N SER A 166 8.33 -5.92 10.35
CA SER A 166 9.25 -5.20 9.48
C SER A 166 8.57 -4.70 8.21
N SER A 167 9.01 -3.58 7.66
CA SER A 167 8.55 -3.10 6.35
C SER A 167 8.99 -4.00 5.18
N ILE A 168 10.06 -4.78 5.36
CA ILE A 168 10.66 -5.67 4.37
C ILE A 168 11.34 -6.85 5.08
N ARG A 169 11.45 -8.00 4.43
CA ARG A 169 12.07 -9.20 5.00
C ARG A 169 13.44 -9.46 4.40
N ASP A 170 14.26 -10.17 5.16
CA ASP A 170 15.49 -10.80 4.69
C ASP A 170 15.15 -12.22 4.20
N SER A 171 15.28 -12.48 2.90
CA SER A 171 14.95 -13.78 2.32
C SER A 171 15.94 -14.88 2.69
N ASN A 172 17.11 -14.54 3.23
CA ASN A 172 18.13 -15.53 3.64
C ASN A 172 17.86 -16.11 5.02
N VAL A 173 16.97 -15.49 5.80
CA VAL A 173 16.57 -15.99 7.12
C VAL A 173 15.27 -16.77 6.97
N SER A 174 15.20 -17.94 7.60
CA SER A 174 14.00 -18.80 7.63
C SER A 174 12.92 -18.25 8.58
N ASP A 175 12.73 -16.93 8.61
CA ASP A 175 11.66 -16.30 9.38
C ASP A 175 10.33 -16.46 8.65
N CYS A 176 9.30 -16.89 9.38
CA CYS A 176 7.95 -17.03 8.86
C CYS A 176 7.24 -15.68 8.90
N PHE A 177 7.58 -14.78 7.99
CA PHE A 177 6.83 -13.55 7.80
C PHE A 177 5.52 -13.79 7.05
N GLU A 178 4.51 -12.99 7.36
CA GLU A 178 3.32 -12.78 6.54
C GLU A 178 2.99 -11.30 6.45
N GLU A 179 2.20 -10.94 5.44
CA GLU A 179 1.73 -9.56 5.28
C GLU A 179 0.71 -9.25 6.36
N VAL A 180 0.96 -8.22 7.19
CA VAL A 180 0.00 -7.77 8.22
C VAL A 180 -1.30 -7.40 7.52
N ASP A 181 -2.43 -8.08 7.74
CA ASP A 181 -3.64 -7.80 6.96
C ASP A 181 -4.15 -6.35 7.13
N THR A 182 -5.07 -5.95 6.26
CA THR A 182 -5.72 -4.62 6.31
C THR A 182 -7.09 -4.66 6.96
N THR A 183 -7.37 -5.68 7.78
CA THR A 183 -8.68 -5.85 8.44
C THR A 183 -8.84 -4.96 9.67
N GLY A 184 -7.75 -4.49 10.25
CA GLY A 184 -7.79 -3.64 11.44
C GLY A 184 -6.42 -3.25 11.99
N ILE A 185 -6.43 -2.72 13.20
CA ILE A 185 -5.22 -2.47 14.00
C ILE A 185 -5.01 -3.65 14.95
N HIS A 186 -3.83 -4.23 14.90
CA HIS A 186 -3.42 -5.36 15.71
C HIS A 186 -2.91 -4.87 17.07
N VAL A 187 -3.26 -5.58 18.13
CA VAL A 187 -2.88 -5.28 19.50
C VAL A 187 -2.20 -6.49 20.12
N ILE A 188 -1.07 -6.25 20.77
CA ILE A 188 -0.33 -7.21 21.58
C ILE A 188 -0.40 -6.72 23.02
N ASP A 189 -1.10 -7.47 23.88
CA ASP A 189 -1.25 -7.13 25.30
C ASP A 189 -0.16 -7.82 26.12
N LEU A 190 0.78 -7.02 26.64
CA LEU A 190 1.91 -7.51 27.43
C LEU A 190 1.59 -7.56 28.93
N THR A 191 0.34 -7.41 29.37
CA THR A 191 -0.01 -7.46 30.80
C THR A 191 -0.38 -8.85 31.30
N SER A 192 -0.72 -9.78 30.39
CA SER A 192 -1.11 -11.14 30.78
C SER A 192 0.11 -11.94 31.26
N PRO A 193 -0.01 -12.68 32.38
CA PRO A 193 1.04 -13.61 32.80
C PRO A 193 1.28 -14.66 31.71
N LEU A 194 2.52 -15.16 31.63
CA LEU A 194 2.91 -16.22 30.70
C LEU A 194 2.14 -17.51 31.01
N GLU A 195 0.93 -17.67 30.49
CA GLU A 195 0.21 -18.94 30.56
C GLU A 195 0.86 -19.90 29.55
N GLN A 196 1.50 -20.94 30.07
CA GLN A 196 1.85 -22.12 29.28
C GLN A 196 0.54 -22.80 28.88
N GLU A 197 -0.05 -22.41 27.74
CA GLU A 197 -1.12 -23.22 27.16
C GLU A 197 -0.52 -24.59 26.79
N ASN A 198 -1.00 -25.62 27.50
CA ASN A 198 -0.88 -27.03 27.12
C ASN A 198 -1.68 -27.28 25.84
N THR A 199 -1.24 -26.71 24.72
CA THR A 199 -1.70 -27.11 23.39
C THR A 199 -0.67 -28.07 22.84
N GLU A 200 -1.13 -29.28 22.49
CA GLU A 200 -0.36 -30.28 21.75
C GLU A 200 0.39 -29.58 20.61
N ALA A 201 1.70 -29.47 20.79
CA ALA A 201 2.56 -28.70 19.92
C ALA A 201 2.51 -29.29 18.50
N ASN A 202 1.95 -28.54 17.56
CA ASN A 202 2.49 -28.56 16.21
C ASN A 202 3.95 -28.08 16.33
N ALA A 203 4.88 -29.03 16.27
CA ALA A 203 6.30 -28.78 16.35
C ALA A 203 6.69 -27.71 15.32
N GLY A 204 7.03 -26.49 15.76
CA GLY A 204 7.59 -25.47 14.87
C GLY A 204 7.42 -24.00 15.27
N THR A 205 6.53 -23.62 16.19
CA THR A 205 6.32 -22.20 16.53
C THR A 205 6.64 -21.96 18.01
N PRO A 206 7.73 -21.23 18.35
CA PRO A 206 7.97 -20.81 19.72
C PRO A 206 6.93 -19.73 20.06
N THR A 207 5.96 -20.05 20.90
CA THR A 207 4.94 -19.11 21.34
C THR A 207 5.43 -18.41 22.60
N PHE A 208 5.88 -17.16 22.46
CA PHE A 208 5.77 -16.23 23.57
C PHE A 208 4.25 -16.03 23.80
N PRO A 209 3.67 -16.44 24.94
CA PRO A 209 2.23 -16.37 25.13
C PRO A 209 1.84 -14.92 25.34
N VAL A 210 1.52 -14.24 24.24
CA VAL A 210 0.98 -12.89 24.27
C VAL A 210 -0.42 -12.93 23.74
N LYS A 211 -1.32 -12.30 24.48
CA LYS A 211 -2.68 -12.13 24.03
C LYS A 211 -2.67 -11.12 22.89
N THR A 212 -3.01 -11.61 21.69
CA THR A 212 -3.17 -10.76 20.51
C THR A 212 -4.64 -10.67 20.13
N PHE A 213 -5.06 -9.51 19.65
CA PHE A 213 -6.38 -9.31 19.07
C PHE A 213 -6.33 -8.21 18.01
N VAL A 214 -7.33 -8.17 17.14
CA VAL A 214 -7.46 -7.17 16.08
C VAL A 214 -8.67 -6.30 16.36
N ILE A 215 -8.48 -4.99 16.30
CA ILE A 215 -9.57 -4.01 16.31
C ILE A 215 -9.97 -3.77 14.85
N PRO A 216 -11.13 -4.27 14.39
CA PRO A 216 -11.45 -4.28 12.97
C PRO A 216 -11.87 -2.90 12.47
N TRP A 217 -11.49 -2.57 11.23
CA TRP A 217 -12.13 -1.50 10.48
C TRP A 217 -13.61 -1.86 10.29
N SER A 218 -14.52 -0.98 10.68
CA SER A 218 -15.95 -1.24 10.61
C SER A 218 -16.71 -0.15 9.85
N PRO A 219 -17.67 -0.52 8.98
CA PRO A 219 -18.60 0.44 8.38
C PRO A 219 -19.65 0.94 9.39
N ASP A 220 -19.76 0.33 10.57
CA ASP A 220 -20.67 0.77 11.62
C ASP A 220 -20.19 2.09 12.24
N PRO A 221 -20.98 3.17 12.18
CA PRO A 221 -20.60 4.47 12.74
C PRO A 221 -20.40 4.46 14.27
N THR A 222 -20.92 3.44 14.96
CA THR A 222 -20.76 3.25 16.41
C THR A 222 -19.49 2.49 16.79
N SER A 223 -18.79 1.91 15.81
CA SER A 223 -17.49 1.26 16.03
C SER A 223 -16.41 2.26 16.41
N SER A 224 -15.48 1.83 17.26
CA SER A 224 -14.31 2.60 17.66
C SER A 224 -13.41 2.92 16.47
N LEU A 225 -13.15 1.94 15.61
CA LEU A 225 -12.32 2.09 14.42
C LEU A 225 -13.22 2.07 13.17
N LYS A 226 -13.18 3.17 12.41
CA LYS A 226 -14.16 3.48 11.37
C LYS A 226 -13.58 3.30 9.99
N LEU A 227 -14.31 2.60 9.13
CA LEU A 227 -14.02 2.50 7.71
C LEU A 227 -14.63 3.71 6.99
N THR A 228 -13.79 4.62 6.53
CA THR A 228 -14.22 5.85 5.83
C THR A 228 -14.58 5.62 4.36
N ILE A 229 -14.01 4.58 3.75
CA ILE A 229 -14.28 4.23 2.35
C ILE A 229 -15.61 3.45 2.27
N PRO A 230 -16.61 3.93 1.52
CA PRO A 230 -17.91 3.30 1.44
C PRO A 230 -17.87 1.97 0.66
N ALA A 231 -18.88 1.14 0.89
CA ALA A 231 -19.12 -0.02 0.02
C ALA A 231 -19.41 0.43 -1.42
N MET A 232 -18.99 -0.40 -2.38
CA MET A 232 -19.30 -0.17 -3.79
C MET A 232 -20.81 -0.16 -4.04
N ASP A 233 -21.27 0.75 -4.89
CA ASP A 233 -22.63 0.71 -5.43
C ASP A 233 -22.84 -0.58 -6.23
N THR A 234 -23.76 -1.41 -5.75
CA THR A 234 -24.12 -2.71 -6.35
C THR A 234 -25.47 -2.68 -7.08
N SER A 235 -26.03 -1.49 -7.29
CA SER A 235 -27.25 -1.29 -8.07
C SER A 235 -27.09 -1.84 -9.49
N LEU A 236 -28.21 -2.22 -10.08
CA LEU A 236 -28.29 -2.67 -11.47
C LEU A 236 -29.12 -1.65 -12.25
N PRO A 237 -28.81 -1.42 -13.54
CA PRO A 237 -29.55 -0.44 -14.30
C PRO A 237 -30.98 -0.95 -14.53
N GLU A 238 -31.96 -0.06 -14.40
CA GLU A 238 -33.32 -0.33 -14.88
C GLU A 238 -33.28 -0.63 -16.38
N ARG A 239 -34.21 -1.47 -16.88
CA ARG A 239 -34.19 -1.88 -18.30
C ARG A 239 -34.17 -0.66 -19.22
N GLY A 240 -33.10 -0.52 -20.02
CA GLY A 240 -32.93 0.57 -20.98
C GLY A 240 -32.47 1.90 -20.39
N SER A 241 -32.13 1.97 -19.10
CA SER A 241 -31.74 3.22 -18.42
C SER A 241 -30.23 3.52 -18.45
N ALA A 242 -29.39 2.56 -18.84
CA ALA A 242 -27.94 2.75 -18.93
C ALA A 242 -27.60 3.71 -20.09
N SER A 243 -27.56 5.00 -19.77
CA SER A 243 -27.22 6.04 -20.73
C SER A 243 -25.76 5.91 -21.18
N PRO A 244 -25.44 6.17 -22.46
CA PRO A 244 -24.07 6.13 -22.93
C PRO A 244 -23.15 7.10 -22.17
N LEU A 245 -22.02 6.60 -21.70
CA LEU A 245 -20.86 7.42 -21.38
C LEU A 245 -20.38 8.15 -22.65
N ALA A 246 -20.47 9.48 -22.63
CA ALA A 246 -20.12 10.40 -23.71
C ALA A 246 -19.21 11.53 -23.18
N ILE A 247 -18.51 12.26 -24.06
CA ILE A 247 -17.48 13.25 -23.66
C ILE A 247 -18.04 14.44 -22.86
N ASP A 248 -19.32 14.73 -23.04
CA ASP A 248 -20.09 15.79 -22.40
C ASP A 248 -20.82 15.31 -21.14
N SER A 249 -20.68 14.03 -20.78
CA SER A 249 -21.35 13.46 -19.63
C SER A 249 -20.97 14.22 -18.35
N PRO A 250 -21.96 14.66 -17.54
CA PRO A 250 -21.75 15.59 -16.43
C PRO A 250 -20.81 15.03 -15.36
N TYR A 251 -20.74 13.71 -15.22
CA TYR A 251 -19.89 13.01 -14.27
C TYR A 251 -18.40 12.96 -14.67
N LEU A 252 -18.03 13.25 -15.94
CA LEU A 252 -16.61 13.31 -16.35
C LEU A 252 -15.85 14.49 -15.74
N LEU A 253 -16.55 15.59 -15.40
CA LEU A 253 -15.95 16.73 -14.71
C LEU A 253 -15.53 16.37 -13.27
N ASN A 254 -16.23 15.43 -12.64
CA ASN A 254 -15.90 15.00 -11.28
C ASN A 254 -14.70 14.03 -11.23
N VAL A 255 -14.43 13.31 -12.33
CA VAL A 255 -13.16 12.56 -12.51
C VAL A 255 -11.96 13.52 -12.58
N ALA A 256 -12.19 14.78 -12.93
CA ALA A 256 -11.15 15.76 -13.27
C ALA A 256 -10.65 16.62 -12.09
N PHE A 257 -11.08 16.39 -10.84
CA PHE A 257 -10.62 17.23 -9.73
C PHE A 257 -9.18 16.94 -9.30
N GLU A 258 -8.36 18.00 -9.44
CA GLU A 258 -7.21 18.39 -8.60
C GLU A 258 -6.03 17.43 -8.44
N ASN A 259 -5.30 17.13 -9.52
CA ASN A 259 -3.83 16.97 -9.41
C ASN A 259 -3.10 17.11 -10.75
N PRO A 260 -2.75 18.35 -11.17
CA PRO A 260 -1.95 18.55 -12.36
C PRO A 260 -0.47 18.42 -11.98
N ARG A 261 0.06 17.21 -11.80
CA ARG A 261 1.53 17.03 -11.77
C ARG A 261 1.97 15.57 -11.92
N VAL A 262 2.47 15.27 -13.12
CA VAL A 262 3.55 14.32 -13.39
C VAL A 262 3.19 12.83 -13.33
N VAL A 263 2.82 12.29 -14.49
CA VAL A 263 3.08 10.88 -14.82
C VAL A 263 4.47 10.81 -15.44
N VAL A 264 5.46 10.27 -14.74
CA VAL A 264 6.72 9.87 -15.38
C VAL A 264 6.44 8.57 -16.11
N SER A 265 6.26 8.64 -17.42
CA SER A 265 6.32 7.46 -18.28
C SER A 265 7.79 7.05 -18.41
N ALA A 266 8.17 5.96 -17.74
CA ALA A 266 9.48 5.34 -17.93
C ALA A 266 9.34 4.20 -18.94
N THR A 267 9.88 4.38 -20.15
CA THR A 267 10.04 3.27 -21.09
C THR A 267 11.26 2.46 -20.67
N ILE A 268 11.06 1.24 -20.22
CA ILE A 268 12.15 0.32 -19.87
C ILE A 268 12.65 -0.33 -21.16
N GLY A 269 13.91 -0.08 -21.51
CA GLY A 269 14.61 -0.82 -22.57
C GLY A 269 14.81 -2.29 -22.18
N SER A 270 15.06 -3.16 -23.16
CA SER A 270 15.23 -4.60 -22.94
C SER A 270 16.22 -4.91 -21.82
N ILE A 271 15.77 -5.65 -20.81
CA ILE A 271 16.62 -6.15 -19.72
C ILE A 271 17.40 -7.35 -20.26
N SER A 272 18.60 -7.12 -20.79
CA SER A 272 19.54 -8.19 -21.13
C SER A 272 20.54 -8.37 -20.00
N GLY A 273 20.35 -9.42 -19.20
CA GLY A 273 21.34 -9.95 -18.26
C GLY A 273 21.61 -9.08 -17.03
N THR A 274 21.08 -9.49 -15.88
CA THR A 274 21.73 -9.24 -14.57
C THR A 274 21.33 -10.33 -13.59
N SER A 275 22.34 -10.78 -12.83
CA SER A 275 22.32 -11.71 -11.69
C SER A 275 21.62 -11.15 -10.45
N SER A 276 20.44 -10.55 -10.61
CA SER A 276 19.75 -9.77 -9.57
C SER A 276 18.53 -10.49 -8.97
N SER A 277 18.61 -11.80 -8.76
CA SER A 277 17.50 -12.55 -8.13
C SER A 277 17.25 -12.09 -6.68
N SER A 278 18.33 -11.84 -5.91
CA SER A 278 18.24 -11.63 -4.45
C SER A 278 17.34 -10.46 -4.02
N VAL A 279 17.44 -9.30 -4.65
CA VAL A 279 16.64 -8.11 -4.25
C VAL A 279 15.14 -8.35 -4.43
N PHE A 280 14.75 -9.15 -5.42
CA PHE A 280 13.34 -9.47 -5.64
C PHE A 280 12.83 -10.51 -4.64
N ASP A 281 13.69 -11.43 -4.21
CA ASP A 281 13.33 -12.42 -3.18
C ASP A 281 12.99 -11.75 -1.84
N ASP A 282 13.70 -10.67 -1.50
CA ASP A 282 13.42 -9.83 -0.32
C ASP A 282 12.11 -9.02 -0.46
N CYS A 283 11.82 -8.53 -1.67
CA CYS A 283 10.64 -7.70 -1.93
C CYS A 283 9.35 -8.53 -2.12
N LEU A 284 9.46 -9.78 -2.54
CA LEU A 284 8.34 -10.65 -2.88
C LEU A 284 8.02 -11.57 -1.70
N TYR A 285 6.77 -11.50 -1.24
CA TYR A 285 6.24 -12.38 -0.19
C TYR A 285 5.62 -13.66 -0.78
N LEU A 286 4.97 -13.55 -1.95
CA LEU A 286 4.40 -14.66 -2.71
C LEU A 286 4.97 -14.58 -4.13
N SER A 287 5.90 -15.46 -4.46
CA SER A 287 6.67 -15.39 -5.70
C SER A 287 6.02 -16.20 -6.82
N ILE A 288 4.98 -15.65 -7.46
CA ILE A 288 4.57 -16.11 -8.79
C ILE A 288 5.34 -15.35 -9.87
N GLU A 289 5.55 -15.96 -11.03
CA GLU A 289 6.29 -15.38 -12.16
C GLU A 289 5.78 -13.98 -12.56
N MET A 290 4.46 -13.77 -12.49
CA MET A 290 3.85 -12.46 -12.74
C MET A 290 4.36 -11.39 -11.76
N ASP A 291 4.44 -11.70 -10.46
CA ASP A 291 4.83 -10.74 -9.44
C ASP A 291 6.29 -10.32 -9.59
N LEU A 292 7.18 -11.28 -9.94
CA LEU A 292 8.56 -10.96 -10.30
C LEU A 292 8.65 -10.06 -11.53
N SER A 293 7.90 -10.36 -12.59
CA SER A 293 7.95 -9.56 -13.83
C SER A 293 7.47 -8.11 -13.63
N ILE A 294 6.48 -7.90 -12.76
CA ILE A 294 6.00 -6.56 -12.38
C ILE A 294 7.01 -5.87 -11.47
N ALA A 295 7.53 -6.58 -10.47
CA ALA A 295 8.57 -6.06 -9.58
C ALA A 295 9.80 -5.59 -10.37
N CYS A 296 10.28 -6.36 -11.34
CA CYS A 296 11.36 -5.95 -12.23
C CYS A 296 11.05 -4.63 -12.93
N ALA A 297 9.84 -4.48 -13.49
CA ALA A 297 9.46 -3.25 -14.17
C ALA A 297 9.49 -2.05 -13.20
N LEU A 298 8.87 -2.19 -12.04
CA LEU A 298 8.80 -1.12 -11.04
C LEU A 298 10.18 -0.78 -10.47
N TYR A 299 11.03 -1.78 -10.24
CA TYR A 299 12.39 -1.59 -9.71
C TYR A 299 13.24 -0.74 -10.66
N PHE A 300 13.29 -1.10 -11.94
CA PHE A 300 14.10 -0.35 -12.91
C PHE A 300 13.51 1.02 -13.24
N ALA A 301 12.17 1.15 -13.28
CA ALA A 301 11.52 2.45 -13.48
C ALA A 301 11.79 3.39 -12.30
N SER A 302 11.61 2.90 -11.07
CA SER A 302 11.76 3.71 -9.86
C SER A 302 13.20 4.15 -9.60
N ARG A 303 14.21 3.40 -10.07
CA ARG A 303 15.62 3.84 -10.04
C ARG A 303 15.81 5.27 -10.59
N GLY A 304 14.99 5.68 -11.56
CA GLY A 304 15.00 7.04 -12.10
C GLY A 304 16.25 7.39 -12.89
N LYS A 305 16.93 6.38 -13.46
CA LYS A 305 18.08 6.51 -14.36
C LYS A 305 17.78 5.77 -15.66
N GLY A 306 17.85 6.48 -16.79
CA GLY A 306 17.51 5.95 -18.12
C GLY A 306 18.10 6.75 -19.27
N MET A 307 17.58 6.52 -20.48
CA MET A 307 18.00 7.20 -21.71
C MET A 307 16.78 7.88 -22.33
N HIS A 308 16.89 9.19 -22.59
CA HIS A 308 15.90 9.99 -23.28
C HIS A 308 16.22 10.02 -24.79
N HIS A 309 15.26 9.64 -25.61
CA HIS A 309 15.35 9.73 -27.07
C HIS A 309 14.43 10.88 -27.51
N SER A 310 14.96 11.86 -28.24
CA SER A 310 14.15 12.91 -28.83
C SER A 310 13.33 12.34 -29.99
N GLU A 311 12.05 12.69 -30.06
CA GLU A 311 11.11 12.26 -31.12
C GLU A 311 11.57 12.66 -32.54
N TYR A 312 12.56 13.55 -32.67
CA TYR A 312 12.97 14.11 -33.96
C TYR A 312 14.17 13.41 -34.62
N ASN A 313 14.89 12.52 -33.93
CA ASN A 313 16.07 11.84 -34.50
C ASN A 313 16.34 10.47 -33.85
N ASP A 314 15.73 9.41 -34.36
CA ASP A 314 16.01 8.00 -34.01
C ASP A 314 17.46 7.54 -34.30
N ARG A 315 18.30 8.43 -34.85
CA ARG A 315 19.70 8.15 -35.24
C ARG A 315 20.75 8.72 -34.29
N GLU A 316 20.37 9.54 -33.30
CA GLU A 316 21.30 10.02 -32.28
C GLU A 316 21.33 9.07 -31.07
N ALA A 317 22.52 8.88 -30.50
CA ALA A 317 22.67 8.13 -29.26
C ALA A 317 21.81 8.79 -28.17
N GLY A 318 20.96 8.00 -27.50
CA GLY A 318 20.07 8.52 -26.46
C GLY A 318 20.82 9.33 -25.40
N ILE A 319 20.15 10.34 -24.83
CA ILE A 319 20.74 11.21 -23.81
C ILE A 319 20.51 10.57 -22.45
N SER A 320 21.57 10.37 -21.66
CA SER A 320 21.41 9.87 -20.30
C SER A 320 20.58 10.84 -19.44
N TYR A 321 19.58 10.32 -18.73
CA TYR A 321 18.69 11.08 -17.87
C TYR A 321 18.65 10.47 -16.47
N THR A 322 18.78 11.33 -15.46
CA THR A 322 18.58 10.97 -14.06
C THR A 322 17.63 11.97 -13.42
N THR A 323 16.56 11.50 -12.78
CA THR A 323 15.62 12.37 -12.05
C THR A 323 15.99 12.48 -10.57
N PRO A 324 15.98 13.70 -9.99
CA PRO A 324 16.12 13.89 -8.55
C PRO A 324 14.81 13.63 -7.79
N ALA A 325 13.70 13.30 -8.49
CA ALA A 325 12.41 13.11 -7.86
C ALA A 325 12.43 11.94 -6.86
N ARG A 326 12.07 12.27 -5.61
CA ARG A 326 11.87 11.30 -4.51
C ARG A 326 10.44 10.76 -4.47
N VAL A 327 9.51 11.44 -5.13
CA VAL A 327 8.09 11.07 -5.19
C VAL A 327 7.74 10.69 -6.63
N LEU A 328 7.08 9.54 -6.79
CA LEU A 328 6.58 9.00 -8.05
C LEU A 328 5.06 8.89 -7.98
N LEU A 329 4.37 9.26 -9.05
CA LEU A 329 2.94 8.97 -9.18
C LEU A 329 2.72 7.66 -9.92
N SER A 330 1.89 6.80 -9.33
CA SER A 330 1.49 5.53 -9.92
C SER A 330 0.01 5.56 -10.32
N GLY A 331 -0.29 5.04 -11.51
CA GLY A 331 -1.66 4.88 -12.00
C GLY A 331 -2.39 3.64 -11.47
N LEU A 332 -1.78 2.90 -10.53
CA LEU A 332 -2.40 1.75 -9.86
C LEU A 332 -3.71 2.17 -9.16
N GLY A 333 -4.72 1.30 -9.22
CA GLY A 333 -6.08 1.58 -8.75
C GLY A 333 -7.03 1.91 -9.89
N ALA A 334 -6.54 2.47 -11.00
CA ALA A 334 -7.40 2.83 -12.14
C ALA A 334 -8.07 1.60 -12.77
N ASP A 335 -7.35 0.49 -12.91
CA ASP A 335 -7.91 -0.72 -13.52
C ASP A 335 -8.90 -1.42 -12.57
N GLU A 336 -8.61 -1.45 -11.27
CA GLU A 336 -9.45 -2.03 -10.22
C GLU A 336 -10.75 -1.25 -10.05
N VAL A 337 -10.69 0.09 -10.04
CA VAL A 337 -11.85 0.96 -9.76
C VAL A 337 -12.72 1.21 -11.01
N PHE A 338 -12.11 1.30 -12.20
CA PHE A 338 -12.80 1.62 -13.46
C PHE A 338 -12.88 0.45 -14.45
N ALA A 339 -12.81 -0.77 -13.93
CA ALA A 339 -12.98 -2.00 -14.70
C ALA A 339 -12.04 -2.13 -15.92
N GLY A 340 -10.76 -1.88 -15.73
CA GLY A 340 -9.77 -1.86 -16.82
C GLY A 340 -9.19 -3.22 -17.25
N TYR A 341 -9.26 -4.25 -16.41
CA TYR A 341 -8.78 -5.59 -16.76
C TYR A 341 -9.64 -6.31 -17.81
N SER A 342 -9.00 -7.15 -18.65
CA SER A 342 -9.70 -7.97 -19.65
C SER A 342 -10.70 -8.95 -19.01
N ARG A 343 -10.42 -9.45 -17.81
CA ARG A 343 -11.33 -10.30 -17.04
C ARG A 343 -12.67 -9.62 -16.71
N HIS A 344 -12.69 -8.30 -16.57
CA HIS A 344 -13.93 -7.55 -16.37
C HIS A 344 -14.86 -7.64 -17.59
N ALA A 345 -14.30 -7.54 -18.79
CA ALA A 345 -15.07 -7.72 -20.02
C ALA A 345 -15.66 -9.14 -20.13
N ILE A 346 -14.89 -10.16 -19.69
CA ILE A 346 -15.34 -11.56 -19.64
C ILE A 346 -16.44 -11.74 -18.57
N ALA A 347 -16.28 -11.16 -17.38
CA ALA A 347 -17.27 -11.20 -16.33
C ALA A 347 -18.59 -10.55 -16.79
N PHE A 348 -18.49 -9.40 -17.46
CA PHE A 348 -19.63 -8.73 -18.07
C PHE A 348 -20.29 -9.58 -19.18
N SER A 349 -19.52 -10.25 -20.04
CA SER A 349 -20.11 -11.09 -21.08
C SER A 349 -20.87 -12.29 -20.51
N ARG A 350 -20.41 -12.83 -19.36
CA ARG A 350 -21.02 -14.00 -18.71
C ARG A 350 -22.24 -13.66 -17.86
N HIS A 351 -22.15 -12.61 -17.04
CA HIS A 351 -23.17 -12.30 -16.04
C HIS A 351 -23.58 -10.82 -16.02
N ARG A 352 -23.33 -10.10 -17.14
CA ARG A 352 -23.71 -8.69 -17.32
C ARG A 352 -23.15 -7.82 -16.18
N PHE A 353 -23.89 -6.79 -15.78
CA PHE A 353 -23.45 -5.87 -14.73
C PHE A 353 -23.20 -6.56 -13.39
N ARG A 354 -23.93 -7.63 -13.06
CA ARG A 354 -23.72 -8.34 -11.80
C ARG A 354 -22.33 -8.97 -11.72
N GLY A 355 -21.94 -9.74 -12.75
CA GLY A 355 -20.60 -10.32 -12.79
C GLY A 355 -19.49 -9.28 -12.82
N LEU A 356 -19.72 -8.15 -13.52
CA LEU A 356 -18.77 -7.05 -13.54
C LEU A 356 -18.57 -6.44 -12.15
N ILE A 357 -19.67 -6.16 -11.43
CA ILE A 357 -19.63 -5.61 -10.07
C ILE A 357 -18.90 -6.57 -9.13
N ASP A 358 -19.26 -7.86 -9.16
CA ASP A 358 -18.66 -8.87 -8.28
C ASP A 358 -17.13 -8.97 -8.50
N GLU A 359 -16.66 -8.90 -9.76
CA GLU A 359 -15.23 -8.96 -10.10
C GLU A 359 -14.47 -7.68 -9.67
N VAL A 360 -15.04 -6.50 -9.94
CA VAL A 360 -14.43 -5.21 -9.57
C VAL A 360 -14.37 -5.05 -8.04
N GLN A 361 -15.42 -5.47 -7.33
CA GLN A 361 -15.44 -5.47 -5.86
C GLN A 361 -14.35 -6.39 -5.28
N LEU A 362 -14.16 -7.57 -5.87
CA LEU A 362 -13.09 -8.49 -5.49
C LEU A 362 -11.70 -7.90 -5.70
N ASP A 363 -11.49 -7.20 -6.81
CA ASP A 363 -10.21 -6.56 -7.13
C ASP A 363 -9.88 -5.41 -6.16
N VAL A 364 -10.84 -4.51 -5.90
CA VAL A 364 -10.68 -3.43 -4.91
C VAL A 364 -10.38 -4.00 -3.51
N GLY A 365 -11.12 -5.03 -3.09
CA GLY A 365 -10.93 -5.67 -1.78
C GLY A 365 -9.60 -6.42 -1.60
N ARG A 366 -8.81 -6.62 -2.67
CA ARG A 366 -7.52 -7.33 -2.64
C ARG A 366 -6.30 -6.45 -2.91
N LEU A 367 -6.49 -5.14 -3.13
CA LEU A 367 -5.42 -4.18 -3.43
C LEU A 367 -4.24 -4.27 -2.46
N GLY A 368 -4.52 -4.22 -1.15
CA GLY A 368 -3.50 -4.23 -0.09
C GLY A 368 -2.71 -5.53 0.01
N LYS A 369 -3.31 -6.66 -0.39
CA LYS A 369 -2.67 -8.00 -0.31
C LYS A 369 -1.89 -8.36 -1.57
N ARG A 370 -2.36 -7.94 -2.76
CA ARG A 370 -1.77 -8.41 -4.03
C ARG A 370 -0.79 -7.43 -4.68
N ASN A 371 -1.05 -6.13 -4.57
CA ASN A 371 -0.34 -5.14 -5.38
C ASN A 371 0.49 -4.20 -4.52
N LEU A 372 -0.14 -3.55 -3.55
CA LEU A 372 0.43 -2.39 -2.86
C LEU A 372 1.66 -2.74 -2.01
N GLY A 373 1.63 -3.85 -1.27
CA GLY A 373 2.79 -4.29 -0.47
C GLY A 373 4.05 -4.54 -1.31
N ARG A 374 3.93 -5.27 -2.42
CA ARG A 374 5.04 -5.50 -3.37
C ARG A 374 5.55 -4.19 -3.94
N ASP A 375 4.66 -3.38 -4.48
CA ASP A 375 5.02 -2.16 -5.20
C ASP A 375 5.71 -1.17 -4.26
N ASP A 376 5.22 -1.06 -3.01
CA ASP A 376 5.82 -0.25 -1.95
C ASP A 376 7.24 -0.72 -1.61
N ARG A 377 7.46 -2.03 -1.43
CA ARG A 377 8.79 -2.60 -1.15
C ARG A 377 9.78 -2.34 -2.28
N VAL A 378 9.37 -2.61 -3.52
CA VAL A 378 10.21 -2.48 -4.71
C VAL A 378 10.58 -1.02 -4.99
N ILE A 379 9.62 -0.11 -4.95
CA ILE A 379 9.86 1.31 -5.26
C ILE A 379 10.71 1.94 -4.16
N SER A 380 10.44 1.60 -2.91
CA SER A 380 11.17 2.16 -1.77
C SER A 380 12.63 1.72 -1.73
N HIS A 381 13.02 0.62 -2.38
CA HIS A 381 14.45 0.25 -2.49
C HIS A 381 15.34 1.40 -3.00
N TRP A 382 14.79 2.30 -3.81
CA TRP A 382 15.55 3.45 -4.34
C TRP A 382 15.37 4.73 -3.52
N GLY A 383 14.91 4.65 -2.27
CA GLY A 383 14.60 5.81 -1.44
C GLY A 383 13.51 6.69 -2.07
N LYS A 384 12.49 6.06 -2.64
CA LYS A 384 11.39 6.75 -3.32
C LYS A 384 10.05 6.36 -2.78
N GLU A 385 9.13 7.33 -2.81
CA GLU A 385 7.75 7.14 -2.44
C GLU A 385 6.84 7.09 -3.67
N ALA A 386 6.00 6.05 -3.74
CA ALA A 386 4.86 6.05 -4.63
C ALA A 386 3.65 6.72 -3.99
N ARG A 387 2.97 7.57 -4.76
CA ARG A 387 1.63 8.09 -4.46
C ARG A 387 0.64 7.56 -5.50
N TYR A 388 -0.58 7.27 -5.05
CA TYR A 388 -1.60 6.56 -5.82
C TYR A 388 -2.86 7.44 -5.93
N PRO A 389 -2.94 8.38 -6.89
CA PRO A 389 -4.07 9.31 -7.00
C PRO A 389 -5.43 8.61 -7.11
N TYR A 390 -5.51 7.45 -7.77
CA TYR A 390 -6.75 6.66 -7.88
C TYR A 390 -7.17 5.97 -6.58
N LEU A 391 -6.30 5.98 -5.57
CA LEU A 391 -6.52 5.42 -4.23
C LEU A 391 -6.50 6.52 -3.15
N ASP A 392 -6.67 7.78 -3.57
CA ASP A 392 -7.07 8.85 -2.67
C ASP A 392 -8.45 8.51 -2.07
N GLU A 393 -8.66 8.82 -0.79
CA GLU A 393 -9.86 8.40 -0.06
C GLU A 393 -11.13 9.11 -0.57
N ASP A 394 -11.02 10.40 -0.90
CA ASP A 394 -12.16 11.19 -1.38
C ASP A 394 -12.51 10.77 -2.81
N PHE A 395 -11.49 10.59 -3.66
CA PHE A 395 -11.66 10.10 -5.03
C PHE A 395 -12.25 8.68 -5.05
N LEU A 396 -11.75 7.78 -4.19
CA LEU A 396 -12.23 6.41 -4.11
C LEU A 396 -13.67 6.36 -3.59
N THR A 397 -14.00 7.18 -2.59
CA THR A 397 -15.37 7.37 -2.09
C THR A 397 -16.31 7.80 -3.22
N TRP A 398 -15.90 8.81 -3.99
CA TRP A 398 -16.65 9.24 -5.15
C TRP A 398 -16.80 8.11 -6.19
N ALA A 399 -15.74 7.39 -6.52
CA ALA A 399 -15.76 6.36 -7.56
C ALA A 399 -16.56 5.12 -7.14
N LEU A 400 -16.49 4.70 -5.87
CA LEU A 400 -17.18 3.50 -5.38
C LEU A 400 -18.69 3.73 -5.24
N THR A 401 -19.12 4.94 -4.91
CA THR A 401 -20.55 5.30 -4.78
C THR A 401 -21.26 5.55 -6.11
N ARG A 402 -20.54 5.41 -7.24
CA ARG A 402 -21.11 5.55 -8.58
C ARG A 402 -21.48 4.18 -9.16
N PRO A 403 -22.64 4.08 -9.83
CA PRO A 403 -22.98 2.89 -10.58
C PRO A 403 -21.89 2.52 -11.59
N ILE A 404 -21.66 1.22 -11.77
CA ILE A 404 -20.53 0.74 -12.57
C ILE A 404 -20.57 1.22 -14.04
N TRP A 405 -21.77 1.38 -14.61
CA TRP A 405 -21.97 1.87 -15.98
C TRP A 405 -21.71 3.37 -16.15
N GLU A 406 -21.52 4.15 -15.08
CA GLU A 406 -21.05 5.55 -15.16
C GLU A 406 -19.51 5.64 -15.17
N LYS A 407 -18.83 4.51 -14.96
CA LYS A 407 -17.35 4.42 -14.91
C LYS A 407 -16.76 3.74 -16.14
N CYS A 408 -17.47 2.76 -16.68
CA CYS A 408 -17.04 1.94 -17.82
C CYS A 408 -18.12 1.86 -18.90
N GLY A 409 -17.71 1.56 -20.13
CA GLY A 409 -18.60 1.54 -21.30
C GLY A 409 -19.38 0.25 -21.51
N PHE A 410 -19.21 -0.76 -20.65
CA PHE A 410 -19.82 -2.07 -20.85
C PHE A 410 -21.35 -1.98 -20.87
N GLY A 411 -21.97 -2.56 -21.89
CA GLY A 411 -23.45 -2.61 -22.00
C GLY A 411 -24.12 -1.29 -22.35
N CYS A 412 -23.37 -0.20 -22.49
CA CYS A 412 -23.89 1.08 -22.95
C CYS A 412 -24.09 1.05 -24.47
N GLU A 413 -25.15 1.68 -24.97
CA GLU A 413 -25.26 1.89 -26.41
C GLU A 413 -24.09 2.77 -26.88
N LYS A 414 -23.49 2.42 -28.03
CA LYS A 414 -22.46 3.29 -28.62
C LYS A 414 -23.15 4.58 -29.07
N ALA A 415 -22.65 5.72 -28.61
CA ALA A 415 -23.12 7.01 -29.09
C ALA A 415 -23.01 7.05 -30.62
N LYS A 416 -24.12 7.36 -31.29
CA LYS A 416 -24.24 7.30 -32.76
C LYS A 416 -23.71 8.55 -33.47
N THR A 417 -23.12 9.49 -32.74
CA THR A 417 -22.63 10.77 -33.25
C THR A 417 -21.19 10.68 -33.71
N GLU A 418 -20.87 11.22 -34.90
CA GLU A 418 -19.51 11.24 -35.47
C GLU A 418 -18.46 11.96 -34.60
N LEU A 419 -18.91 12.74 -33.60
CA LEU A 419 -18.07 13.50 -32.67
C LEU A 419 -17.56 12.69 -31.46
N GLU A 420 -18.13 11.50 -31.20
CA GLU A 420 -17.76 10.69 -30.03
C GLU A 420 -16.60 9.74 -30.36
N PRO A 421 -15.52 9.73 -29.57
CA PRO A 421 -14.38 8.86 -29.84
C PRO A 421 -14.74 7.39 -29.54
N ASN A 422 -14.38 6.50 -30.47
CA ASN A 422 -14.58 5.05 -30.30
C ASN A 422 -13.48 4.44 -29.41
N VAL A 423 -13.51 4.78 -28.12
CA VAL A 423 -12.61 4.27 -27.08
C VAL A 423 -13.07 2.91 -26.54
N GLU A 424 -12.16 2.15 -25.91
CA GLU A 424 -12.48 0.88 -25.26
C GLU A 424 -13.44 1.06 -24.06
N ASP A 425 -14.25 0.03 -23.79
CA ASP A 425 -15.22 0.04 -22.69
C ASP A 425 -14.55 0.05 -21.30
N GLY A 426 -13.43 -0.64 -21.15
CA GLY A 426 -12.64 -0.62 -19.92
C GLY A 426 -12.04 0.77 -19.68
N LYS A 427 -12.28 1.32 -18.48
CA LYS A 427 -11.87 2.68 -18.11
C LYS A 427 -12.43 3.78 -19.00
N LYS A 428 -13.59 3.57 -19.63
CA LYS A 428 -14.16 4.52 -20.59
C LYS A 428 -14.24 5.94 -20.05
N ALA A 429 -14.62 6.15 -18.79
CA ALA A 429 -14.65 7.48 -18.18
C ALA A 429 -13.28 8.18 -18.21
N LEU A 430 -12.21 7.47 -17.83
CA LEU A 430 -10.85 8.00 -17.85
C LEU A 430 -10.36 8.28 -19.29
N ARG A 431 -10.74 7.44 -20.26
CA ARG A 431 -10.38 7.61 -21.68
C ARG A 431 -11.08 8.82 -22.29
N LEU A 432 -12.37 9.02 -22.00
CA LEU A 432 -13.12 10.18 -22.45
C LEU A 432 -12.57 11.48 -21.82
N LEU A 433 -12.18 11.45 -20.55
CA LEU A 433 -11.51 12.58 -19.91
C LEU A 433 -10.16 12.88 -20.58
N ALA A 434 -9.33 11.87 -20.83
CA ALA A 434 -8.06 12.04 -21.53
C ALA A 434 -8.26 12.65 -22.93
N TRP A 435 -9.27 12.21 -23.67
CA TRP A 435 -9.62 12.78 -24.97
C TRP A 435 -10.02 14.26 -24.86
N LYS A 436 -10.86 14.60 -23.87
CA LYS A 436 -11.30 15.98 -23.60
C LYS A 436 -10.14 16.91 -23.25
N LEU A 437 -9.12 16.38 -22.56
CA LEU A 437 -7.88 17.10 -22.23
C LEU A 437 -6.87 17.17 -23.39
N GLY A 438 -7.22 16.68 -24.58
CA GLY A 438 -6.36 16.71 -25.77
C GLY A 438 -5.37 15.55 -25.88
N MET A 439 -5.35 14.63 -24.90
CA MET A 439 -4.47 13.44 -24.90
C MET A 439 -5.09 12.30 -25.72
N LYS A 440 -5.33 12.53 -27.01
CA LYS A 440 -6.09 11.61 -27.88
C LYS A 440 -5.41 10.25 -28.04
N ASP A 441 -4.09 10.21 -28.18
CA ASP A 441 -3.36 8.95 -28.31
C ASP A 441 -3.46 8.12 -27.02
N VAL A 442 -3.34 8.77 -25.85
CA VAL A 442 -3.52 8.13 -24.54
C VAL A 442 -4.94 7.56 -24.39
N ALA A 443 -5.95 8.31 -24.83
CA ALA A 443 -7.35 7.88 -24.76
C ALA A 443 -7.60 6.61 -25.61
N MET A 444 -6.94 6.49 -26.75
CA MET A 444 -7.09 5.37 -27.69
C MET A 444 -6.16 4.19 -27.41
N GLU A 445 -5.11 4.38 -26.61
CA GLU A 445 -4.09 3.37 -26.33
C GLU A 445 -4.70 2.13 -25.66
N LYS A 446 -4.50 0.97 -26.28
CA LYS A 446 -5.02 -0.30 -25.76
C LYS A 446 -4.29 -0.68 -24.48
N LYS A 447 -5.00 -1.26 -23.52
CA LYS A 447 -4.37 -1.71 -22.28
C LYS A 447 -3.31 -2.77 -22.58
N ARG A 448 -2.09 -2.52 -22.09
CA ARG A 448 -1.01 -3.51 -21.99
C ARG A 448 -0.61 -3.63 -20.53
N ALA A 449 -0.46 -4.86 -20.02
CA ALA A 449 0.04 -5.02 -18.65
C ALA A 449 1.51 -4.57 -18.60
N ILE A 450 1.92 -3.99 -17.46
CA ILE A 450 3.23 -3.35 -17.31
C ILE A 450 4.36 -4.29 -17.75
N GLN A 451 4.32 -5.56 -17.32
CA GLN A 451 5.33 -6.57 -17.65
C GLN A 451 5.52 -6.86 -19.15
N PHE A 452 4.46 -6.69 -19.95
CA PHE A 452 4.51 -6.84 -21.41
C PHE A 452 4.93 -5.54 -22.07
N GLY A 453 4.46 -4.40 -21.55
CA GLY A 453 4.85 -3.07 -22.03
C GLY A 453 6.34 -2.78 -21.83
N SER A 454 6.89 -3.18 -20.68
CA SER A 454 8.30 -3.07 -20.31
C SER A 454 9.17 -4.21 -20.84
N ARG A 455 8.57 -5.25 -21.44
CA ARG A 455 9.26 -6.47 -21.88
C ARG A 455 10.05 -7.15 -20.75
N THR A 456 9.57 -7.05 -19.51
CA THR A 456 10.17 -7.74 -18.35
C THR A 456 9.65 -9.17 -18.19
N ALA A 457 8.51 -9.49 -18.81
CA ALA A 457 8.06 -10.88 -18.90
C ALA A 457 9.01 -11.67 -19.82
N LYS A 458 9.68 -12.68 -19.27
CA LYS A 458 10.40 -13.68 -20.07
C LYS A 458 9.37 -14.54 -20.80
N MET A 459 9.27 -14.39 -22.11
CA MET A 459 8.68 -15.45 -22.93
C MET A 459 9.74 -16.53 -23.15
N GLU A 460 10.10 -17.29 -22.12
CA GLU A 460 10.81 -18.55 -22.36
C GLU A 460 9.86 -19.47 -23.12
N SER A 461 10.36 -20.00 -24.24
CA SER A 461 9.60 -20.69 -25.27
C SER A 461 8.73 -21.82 -24.70
N GLY A 462 7.45 -21.52 -24.51
CA GLY A 462 6.34 -22.47 -24.43
C GLY A 462 6.36 -23.43 -23.24
N ARG A 463 5.90 -22.98 -22.06
CA ARG A 463 5.00 -23.72 -21.14
C ARG A 463 4.74 -23.05 -19.78
N SER A 464 5.43 -21.97 -19.40
CA SER A 464 5.15 -21.30 -18.13
C SER A 464 3.87 -20.46 -18.20
N LYS A 465 3.00 -20.58 -17.18
CA LYS A 465 1.83 -19.72 -16.98
C LYS A 465 2.21 -18.70 -15.93
N GLY A 466 1.80 -17.42 -16.05
CA GLY A 466 2.16 -16.38 -15.08
C GLY A 466 1.70 -16.62 -13.62
N THR A 467 0.87 -17.64 -13.37
CA THR A 467 0.47 -18.14 -12.04
C THR A 467 1.41 -19.21 -11.47
N GLN A 468 2.46 -19.58 -12.20
CA GLN A 468 3.44 -20.58 -11.77
C GLN A 468 4.25 -20.00 -10.61
N ILE A 469 4.35 -20.79 -9.54
CA ILE A 469 5.21 -20.49 -8.39
C ILE A 469 6.65 -20.61 -8.87
N LEU A 470 7.48 -19.62 -8.53
CA LEU A 470 8.91 -19.66 -8.78
C LEU A 470 9.52 -20.62 -7.74
N GLU A 471 10.23 -21.65 -8.22
CA GLU A 471 10.98 -22.61 -7.38
C GLU A 471 12.27 -22.02 -6.83
#